data_AF-A0A1G9K1G0-F1
#
_entry.id   AF-A0A1G9K1G0-F1
#
_cell.length_a   1.000
_cell.length_b   1.000
_cell.length_c   1.000
_cell.angle_alpha   90.00
_cell.angle_beta   90.00
_cell.angle_gamma   90.00
#
_symmetry.space_group_name_H-M   'P 1'
#
loop_
_entity.id
_entity.type
_entity.pdbx_description
1 polymer ?
#
loop_
_entity_poly.entity_id
_entity_poly.type
_entity_poly.pdbx_seq_one_letter_code
_entity_poly.pdbx_strand_id
1 'polypeptide(L)'
;MKTPLLFLFLAWHVVARAQTPAQPGLQPGFDQEEYIELLRAYSRWGDSVFYHGIDASTRYQPVYRSPVNGLENAWELYRDATRNVAVVSIRGTTADPVSWLANFYAAMVPARGQLQLSDEQTFDYTLAEHPQAAVHVGWLVALASMAPDIRAKLDSCYQAGTRDIMLMGHSQGGAITFLLTAYLHHLQKAGELPADLRFKSYCSASPKPGNLYFAYEYEAATAGGWSSTVVNSADWVPEVPISIQTLHDFNPTNPFTNAQASIKQQKFPNRVALNYVYKQLTKHTLRAQKRYQKYLGKMASKMVVKQLPGFQVPKYYDSNHYVRTGPYVVLLANGPYLNEFPDSDTTVFIHHMLQSYLWLAQRMEVTSGGPSSDLQGSWQLDYLSGIRIAFEGLYPDARPVLMLDPENQLVNGNSSCNAFTAQAEFAGTSLTIHKPMAATMRACPGEGEMRFFQMLEQVNRYALTGRNTLELYANDVPVMRFTKLR
;
A
#
# COMPACT_ATOMS: atom_id res chain seq x y z
N MET A 1 69.47 -29.27 46.95
CA MET A 1 68.10 -29.34 47.50
C MET A 1 67.20 -28.40 46.70
N LYS A 2 66.23 -29.00 45.99
CA LYS A 2 64.97 -28.45 45.43
C LYS A 2 65.01 -27.12 44.63
N THR A 3 65.11 -27.27 43.31
CA THR A 3 64.71 -26.32 42.26
C THR A 3 63.18 -26.14 42.27
N PRO A 4 62.62 -24.93 42.11
CA PRO A 4 61.18 -24.75 42.01
C PRO A 4 60.70 -24.93 40.56
N LEU A 5 59.67 -25.76 40.37
CA LEU A 5 58.91 -25.87 39.13
C LEU A 5 58.11 -24.58 38.91
N LEU A 6 58.31 -23.92 37.77
CA LEU A 6 57.47 -22.84 37.29
C LEU A 6 56.36 -23.45 36.40
N PHE A 7 55.12 -23.49 36.90
CA PHE A 7 53.96 -23.84 36.08
C PHE A 7 53.52 -22.64 35.24
N LEU A 8 53.72 -22.71 33.93
CA LEU A 8 53.12 -21.77 32.97
C LEU A 8 51.65 -22.15 32.75
N PHE A 9 50.72 -21.35 33.29
CA PHE A 9 49.32 -21.35 32.86
C PHE A 9 49.19 -20.54 31.57
N LEU A 10 49.02 -21.21 30.42
CA LEU A 10 48.57 -20.56 29.19
C LEU A 10 47.07 -20.26 29.33
N ALA A 11 46.72 -19.00 29.59
CA ALA A 11 45.35 -18.53 29.53
C ALA A 11 44.94 -18.29 28.07
N TRP A 12 44.25 -19.25 27.44
CA TRP A 12 43.55 -19.01 26.17
C TRP A 12 42.41 -18.02 26.40
N HIS A 13 42.61 -16.78 25.96
CA HIS A 13 41.55 -15.78 25.91
C HIS A 13 40.68 -16.07 24.68
N VAL A 14 39.63 -16.88 24.86
CA VAL A 14 38.52 -16.91 23.92
C VAL A 14 37.82 -15.57 24.03
N VAL A 15 38.15 -14.64 23.13
CA VAL A 15 37.37 -13.42 22.93
C VAL A 15 36.05 -13.85 22.31
N ALA A 16 35.05 -14.14 23.14
CA ALA A 16 33.68 -14.21 22.71
C ALA A 16 33.28 -12.81 22.22
N ARG A 17 33.33 -12.59 20.90
CA ARG A 17 32.65 -11.44 20.30
C ARG A 17 31.18 -11.60 20.66
N ALA A 18 30.67 -10.72 21.52
CA ALA A 18 29.24 -10.54 21.69
C ALA A 18 28.69 -10.17 20.30
N GLN A 19 28.09 -11.14 19.62
CA GLN A 19 27.22 -10.84 18.49
C GLN A 19 26.03 -10.12 19.08
N THR A 20 25.95 -8.81 18.84
CA THR A 20 24.70 -8.08 19.02
C THR A 20 23.62 -8.88 18.28
N PRO A 21 22.48 -9.22 18.93
CA PRO A 21 21.40 -9.89 18.23
C PRO A 21 21.04 -9.06 17.01
N ALA A 22 21.06 -9.67 15.83
CA ALA A 22 20.64 -9.02 14.61
C ALA A 22 19.24 -8.46 14.85
N GLN A 23 19.08 -7.15 14.65
CA GLN A 23 17.76 -6.52 14.64
C GLN A 23 16.89 -7.29 13.64
N PRO A 24 15.61 -7.53 13.96
CA PRO A 24 14.72 -8.27 13.06
C PRO A 24 14.73 -7.61 11.68
N GLY A 25 14.67 -8.44 10.62
CA GLY A 25 14.59 -7.99 9.23
C GLY A 25 13.32 -7.19 8.93
N LEU A 26 12.99 -7.01 7.65
CA LEU A 26 11.79 -6.26 7.26
C LEU A 26 10.53 -6.80 7.94
N GLN A 27 9.76 -5.87 8.52
CA GLN A 27 8.45 -6.17 9.09
C GLN A 27 7.35 -5.74 8.12
N PRO A 28 6.26 -6.53 7.99
CA PRO A 28 5.09 -6.11 7.26
C PRO A 28 4.41 -4.90 7.92
N GLY A 29 3.62 -4.18 7.14
CA GLY A 29 2.88 -3.00 7.56
C GLY A 29 3.62 -1.70 7.29
N PHE A 30 2.89 -0.60 7.33
CA PHE A 30 3.48 0.72 7.20
C PHE A 30 4.24 1.09 8.48
N ASP A 31 5.52 1.40 8.32
CA ASP A 31 6.36 1.98 9.38
C ASP A 31 6.67 3.44 9.05
N GLN A 32 6.32 4.34 9.98
CA GLN A 32 6.47 5.79 9.81
C GLN A 32 7.94 6.22 9.80
N GLU A 33 8.78 5.68 10.68
CA GLU A 33 10.19 6.03 10.74
C GLU A 33 10.93 5.54 9.49
N GLU A 34 10.59 4.32 9.04
CA GLU A 34 11.07 3.75 7.80
C GLU A 34 10.73 4.66 6.61
N TYR A 35 9.48 5.12 6.53
CA TYR A 35 9.04 6.03 5.48
C TYR A 35 9.77 7.38 5.53
N ILE A 36 9.93 7.97 6.73
CA ILE A 36 10.66 9.22 6.92
C ILE A 36 12.13 9.09 6.49
N GLU A 37 12.82 8.01 6.89
CA GLU A 37 14.20 7.75 6.49
C GLU A 37 14.33 7.50 4.98
N LEU A 38 13.34 6.84 4.36
CA LEU A 38 13.28 6.67 2.91
C LEU A 38 13.10 8.01 2.19
N LEU A 39 12.24 8.92 2.67
CA LEU A 39 12.10 10.27 2.10
C LEU A 39 13.39 11.07 2.23
N ARG A 40 14.08 10.98 3.38
CA ARG A 40 15.38 11.62 3.60
C ARG A 40 16.44 11.09 2.64
N ALA A 41 16.52 9.77 2.45
CA ALA A 41 17.42 9.17 1.48
C ALA A 41 17.10 9.63 0.06
N TYR A 42 15.82 9.53 -0.33
CA TYR A 42 15.31 9.91 -1.64
C TYR A 42 15.54 11.40 -1.98
N SER A 43 15.54 12.30 -0.99
CA SER A 43 15.80 13.72 -1.19
C SER A 43 17.15 14.02 -1.87
N ARG A 44 18.10 13.07 -1.84
CA ARG A 44 19.44 13.18 -2.45
C ARG A 44 19.47 12.93 -3.95
N TRP A 45 18.32 12.66 -4.57
CA TRP A 45 18.17 12.75 -6.02
C TRP A 45 18.33 14.18 -6.55
N GLY A 46 17.89 15.18 -5.77
CA GLY A 46 17.97 16.59 -6.15
C GLY A 46 19.17 17.32 -5.57
N ASP A 47 19.28 18.60 -5.91
CA ASP A 47 20.31 19.52 -5.42
C ASP A 47 19.92 20.17 -4.08
N SER A 48 20.76 21.08 -3.60
CA SER A 48 20.55 21.78 -2.33
C SER A 48 19.26 22.59 -2.23
N VAL A 49 18.68 22.98 -3.37
CA VAL A 49 17.37 23.63 -3.41
C VAL A 49 16.28 22.59 -3.19
N PHE A 50 16.36 21.46 -3.91
CA PHE A 50 15.37 20.38 -3.80
C PHE A 50 15.29 19.81 -2.38
N TYR A 51 16.42 19.62 -1.71
CA TYR A 51 16.46 19.05 -0.36
C TYR A 51 16.52 20.07 0.78
N HIS A 52 16.33 21.35 0.48
CA HIS A 52 16.34 22.39 1.51
C HIS A 52 15.36 22.05 2.65
N GLY A 53 15.86 22.07 3.89
CA GLY A 53 15.10 21.71 5.09
C GLY A 53 14.90 20.21 5.33
N ILE A 54 15.53 19.33 4.55
CA ILE A 54 15.46 17.87 4.72
C ILE A 54 16.82 17.32 5.13
N ASP A 55 16.89 16.77 6.35
CA ASP A 55 18.09 16.08 6.85
C ASP A 55 18.47 14.86 6.00
N ALA A 56 19.75 14.50 6.01
CA ALA A 56 20.19 13.26 5.37
C ALA A 56 19.63 12.05 6.13
N SER A 57 19.43 10.94 5.42
CA SER A 57 19.06 9.69 6.10
C SER A 57 20.18 9.30 7.05
N THR A 58 19.79 9.00 8.28
CA THR A 58 20.68 8.45 9.30
C THR A 58 20.83 6.94 9.14
N ARG A 59 19.89 6.30 8.43
CA ARG A 59 19.77 4.84 8.31
C ARG A 59 20.30 4.29 6.98
N TYR A 60 19.96 4.93 5.86
CA TYR A 60 20.26 4.42 4.53
C TYR A 60 21.43 5.18 3.90
N GLN A 61 22.53 4.47 3.66
CA GLN A 61 23.74 5.03 3.05
C GLN A 61 23.83 4.66 1.56
N PRO A 62 24.20 5.59 0.66
CA PRO A 62 24.26 5.32 -0.77
C PRO A 62 25.41 4.36 -1.09
N VAL A 63 25.16 3.44 -2.03
CA VAL A 63 26.11 2.41 -2.49
C VAL A 63 26.36 2.51 -3.99
N TYR A 64 25.30 2.79 -4.75
CA TYR A 64 25.36 2.84 -6.21
C TYR A 64 24.32 3.81 -6.77
N ARG A 65 24.67 4.49 -7.86
CA ARG A 65 23.75 5.29 -8.68
C ARG A 65 23.89 4.83 -10.12
N SER A 66 22.77 4.51 -10.77
CA SER A 66 22.78 4.10 -12.17
C SER A 66 23.11 5.27 -13.09
N PRO A 67 23.65 5.00 -14.29
CA PRO A 67 23.55 5.92 -15.40
C PRO A 67 22.08 6.30 -15.66
N VAL A 68 21.88 7.48 -16.26
CA VAL A 68 20.57 7.87 -16.78
C VAL A 68 20.27 7.04 -18.03
N ASN A 69 19.06 6.51 -18.13
CA ASN A 69 18.65 5.64 -19.22
C ASN A 69 17.19 5.88 -19.64
N GLY A 70 16.84 5.34 -20.82
CA GLY A 70 15.48 5.41 -21.34
C GLY A 70 14.99 6.85 -21.47
N LEU A 71 13.83 7.12 -20.89
CA LEU A 71 13.22 8.45 -20.88
C LEU A 71 13.66 9.27 -19.66
N GLU A 72 14.98 9.51 -19.52
CA GLU A 72 15.56 10.23 -18.39
C GLU A 72 15.28 9.58 -17.01
N ASN A 73 15.35 8.25 -16.92
CA ASN A 73 15.16 7.50 -15.67
C ASN A 73 16.50 7.09 -15.07
N ALA A 74 16.54 6.94 -13.75
CA ALA A 74 17.70 6.46 -13.02
C ALA A 74 17.25 5.83 -11.69
N TRP A 75 18.11 5.03 -11.08
CA TRP A 75 17.87 4.44 -9.77
C TRP A 75 19.14 4.44 -8.90
N GLU A 76 18.96 4.33 -7.60
CA GLU A 76 20.03 4.27 -6.60
C GLU A 76 19.85 3.07 -5.67
N LEU A 77 20.98 2.49 -5.26
CA LEU A 77 21.05 1.48 -4.24
C LEU A 77 21.55 2.11 -2.95
N TYR A 78 20.82 1.93 -1.86
CA TYR A 78 21.26 2.25 -0.50
C TYR A 78 21.36 0.98 0.34
N ARG A 79 22.10 1.07 1.45
CA ARG A 79 22.25 -0.01 2.43
C ARG A 79 22.01 0.48 3.85
N ASP A 80 21.31 -0.34 4.61
CA ASP A 80 21.26 -0.32 6.08
C ASP A 80 22.14 -1.48 6.58
N ALA A 81 23.36 -1.15 7.01
CA ALA A 81 24.33 -2.16 7.45
C ALA A 81 23.91 -2.83 8.76
N THR A 82 23.13 -2.14 9.58
CA THR A 82 22.66 -2.62 10.89
C THR A 82 21.57 -3.68 10.78
N ARG A 83 20.60 -3.51 9.86
CA ARG A 83 19.51 -4.48 9.62
C ARG A 83 19.78 -5.43 8.45
N ASN A 84 20.91 -5.24 7.74
CA ASN A 84 21.24 -5.97 6.52
C ASN A 84 20.13 -5.87 5.45
N VAL A 85 19.65 -4.64 5.23
CA VAL A 85 18.62 -4.30 4.24
C VAL A 85 19.25 -3.50 3.11
N ALA A 86 18.83 -3.76 1.87
CA ALA A 86 19.12 -2.89 0.73
C ALA A 86 17.87 -2.10 0.31
N VAL A 87 18.05 -0.89 -0.19
CA VAL A 87 16.95 -0.05 -0.72
C VAL A 87 17.22 0.23 -2.19
N VAL A 88 16.25 -0.09 -3.04
CA VAL A 88 16.20 0.35 -4.44
C VAL A 88 15.34 1.62 -4.48
N SER A 89 15.99 2.76 -4.74
CA SER A 89 15.37 4.09 -4.83
C SER A 89 15.20 4.48 -6.30
N ILE A 90 13.97 4.61 -6.78
CA ILE A 90 13.65 4.94 -8.18
C ILE A 90 13.40 6.44 -8.32
N ARG A 91 14.20 7.12 -9.16
CA ARG A 91 14.07 8.57 -9.39
C ARG A 91 12.70 8.93 -9.99
N GLY A 92 12.12 10.02 -9.51
CA GLY A 92 10.95 10.66 -10.11
C GLY A 92 11.29 11.62 -11.25
N THR A 93 10.31 12.42 -11.65
CA THR A 93 10.45 13.35 -12.78
C THR A 93 11.52 14.41 -12.53
N THR A 94 12.31 14.75 -13.55
CA THR A 94 13.29 15.84 -13.51
C THR A 94 12.77 17.11 -14.22
N ALA A 95 13.55 18.18 -14.21
CA ALA A 95 13.25 19.38 -15.01
C ALA A 95 13.38 19.14 -16.53
N ASP A 96 13.97 18.02 -16.95
CA ASP A 96 14.15 17.69 -18.36
C ASP A 96 12.80 17.31 -19.02
N PRO A 97 12.41 17.94 -20.15
CA PRO A 97 11.17 17.61 -20.85
C PRO A 97 11.04 16.13 -21.27
N VAL A 98 12.16 15.43 -21.50
CA VAL A 98 12.17 13.99 -21.82
C VAL A 98 11.72 13.16 -20.62
N SER A 99 12.06 13.56 -19.39
CA SER A 99 11.58 12.90 -18.17
C SER A 99 10.05 13.02 -18.04
N TRP A 100 9.50 14.17 -18.43
CA TRP A 100 8.05 14.39 -18.48
C TRP A 100 7.35 13.57 -19.56
N LEU A 101 8.03 13.26 -20.67
CA LEU A 101 7.47 12.46 -21.75
C LEU A 101 7.04 11.07 -21.26
N ALA A 102 7.76 10.48 -20.30
CA ALA A 102 7.35 9.21 -19.69
C ALA A 102 6.00 9.31 -18.97
N ASN A 103 5.67 10.45 -18.35
CA ASN A 103 4.35 10.69 -17.73
C ASN A 103 3.25 10.91 -18.77
N PHE A 104 3.56 11.58 -19.89
CA PHE A 104 2.57 11.85 -20.94
C PHE A 104 2.35 10.68 -21.88
N TYR A 105 3.27 9.72 -21.95
CA TYR A 105 3.10 8.49 -22.73
C TYR A 105 2.20 7.51 -21.96
N ALA A 106 0.93 7.90 -21.80
CA ALA A 106 -0.04 7.33 -20.87
C ALA A 106 -1.10 6.44 -21.51
N ALA A 107 -0.87 5.94 -22.73
CA ALA A 107 -1.68 4.83 -23.22
C ALA A 107 -1.42 3.57 -22.38
N MET A 108 -2.46 2.74 -22.22
CA MET A 108 -2.29 1.45 -21.57
C MET A 108 -1.76 0.41 -22.55
N VAL A 109 -0.96 -0.52 -22.04
CA VAL A 109 -0.52 -1.75 -22.74
C VAL A 109 -0.81 -2.95 -21.84
N PRO A 110 -0.96 -4.16 -22.40
CA PRO A 110 -1.10 -5.37 -21.57
C PRO A 110 0.02 -5.49 -20.54
N ALA A 111 -0.32 -5.92 -19.33
CA ALA A 111 0.61 -6.09 -18.20
C ALA A 111 1.57 -7.29 -18.37
N ARG A 112 1.45 -8.03 -19.47
CA ARG A 112 2.33 -9.11 -19.88
C ARG A 112 2.66 -9.00 -21.36
N GLY A 113 3.92 -9.16 -21.71
CA GLY A 113 4.36 -9.09 -23.10
C GLY A 113 5.87 -8.88 -23.23
N GLN A 114 6.24 -8.32 -24.36
CA GLN A 114 7.61 -8.01 -24.72
C GLN A 114 7.68 -6.56 -25.20
N LEU A 115 8.70 -5.83 -24.76
CA LEU A 115 8.95 -4.45 -25.15
C LEU A 115 10.33 -4.34 -25.81
N GLN A 116 10.38 -3.84 -27.04
CA GLN A 116 11.65 -3.57 -27.70
C GLN A 116 12.06 -2.11 -27.48
N LEU A 117 13.17 -1.92 -26.78
CA LEU A 117 13.73 -0.61 -26.39
C LEU A 117 14.70 -0.05 -27.42
N SER A 118 15.47 -0.93 -28.07
CA SER A 118 16.37 -0.61 -29.19
C SER A 118 16.48 -1.82 -30.13
N ASP A 119 17.31 -1.72 -31.16
CA ASP A 119 17.57 -2.85 -32.08
C ASP A 119 18.25 -4.03 -31.36
N GLU A 120 18.94 -3.78 -30.23
CA GLU A 120 19.68 -4.77 -29.44
C GLU A 120 19.00 -5.12 -28.11
N GLN A 121 18.10 -4.26 -27.61
CA GLN A 121 17.50 -4.43 -26.29
C GLN A 121 16.02 -4.76 -26.39
N THR A 122 15.68 -5.96 -25.91
CA THR A 122 14.31 -6.43 -25.73
C THR A 122 14.09 -6.81 -24.26
N PHE A 123 12.91 -6.47 -23.73
CA PHE A 123 12.54 -6.71 -22.34
C PHE A 123 11.25 -7.51 -22.28
N ASP A 124 11.36 -8.75 -21.83
CA ASP A 124 10.21 -9.61 -21.51
C ASP A 124 9.70 -9.27 -20.11
N TYR A 125 8.39 -9.14 -19.98
CA TYR A 125 7.77 -8.74 -18.72
C TYR A 125 6.44 -9.44 -18.48
N THR A 126 6.22 -9.77 -17.21
CA THR A 126 4.91 -10.09 -16.65
C THR A 126 4.76 -9.34 -15.35
N LEU A 127 3.78 -8.45 -15.29
CA LEU A 127 3.43 -7.65 -14.11
C LEU A 127 2.11 -8.11 -13.48
N ALA A 128 1.29 -8.82 -14.25
CA ALA A 128 0.04 -9.45 -13.83
C ALA A 128 -0.31 -10.56 -14.84
N GLU A 129 -0.91 -11.65 -14.37
CA GLU A 129 -1.28 -12.81 -15.21
C GLU A 129 -2.65 -12.64 -15.88
N HIS A 130 -3.52 -11.80 -15.32
CA HIS A 130 -4.87 -11.61 -15.79
C HIS A 130 -4.85 -11.01 -17.20
N PRO A 131 -5.55 -11.60 -18.18
CA PRO A 131 -5.44 -11.20 -19.59
C PRO A 131 -5.97 -9.78 -19.87
N GLN A 132 -6.77 -9.22 -18.96
CA GLN A 132 -7.27 -7.84 -19.02
C GLN A 132 -6.42 -6.85 -18.21
N ALA A 133 -5.37 -7.29 -17.52
CA ALA A 133 -4.48 -6.39 -16.81
C ALA A 133 -3.68 -5.54 -17.79
N ALA A 134 -3.64 -4.24 -17.51
CA ALA A 134 -2.97 -3.27 -18.35
C ALA A 134 -2.33 -2.17 -17.50
N VAL A 135 -1.17 -1.68 -17.96
CA VAL A 135 -0.31 -0.73 -17.25
C VAL A 135 0.06 0.45 -18.15
N HIS A 136 0.51 1.53 -17.51
CA HIS A 136 0.99 2.74 -18.17
C HIS A 136 2.26 2.48 -19.01
N VAL A 137 2.22 2.71 -20.32
CA VAL A 137 3.33 2.36 -21.22
C VAL A 137 4.60 3.16 -20.97
N GLY A 138 4.51 4.46 -20.64
CA GLY A 138 5.69 5.29 -20.40
C GLY A 138 6.51 4.86 -19.18
N TRP A 139 5.86 4.43 -18.10
CA TRP A 139 6.55 3.92 -16.91
C TRP A 139 6.99 2.47 -17.09
N LEU A 140 6.32 1.69 -17.94
CA LEU A 140 6.83 0.40 -18.38
C LEU A 140 8.15 0.55 -19.16
N VAL A 141 8.26 1.54 -20.05
CA VAL A 141 9.52 1.85 -20.75
C VAL A 141 10.63 2.19 -19.75
N ALA A 142 10.32 3.00 -18.74
CA ALA A 142 11.25 3.35 -17.66
C ALA A 142 11.67 2.12 -16.83
N LEU A 143 10.73 1.25 -16.45
CA LEU A 143 11.05 -0.01 -15.78
C LEU A 143 11.99 -0.86 -16.67
N ALA A 144 11.63 -1.05 -17.93
CA ALA A 144 12.37 -1.89 -18.86
C ALA A 144 13.81 -1.41 -19.07
N SER A 145 14.05 -0.09 -19.05
CA SER A 145 15.39 0.47 -19.21
C SER A 145 16.27 0.30 -17.95
N MET A 146 15.68 0.12 -16.77
CA MET A 146 16.40 -0.02 -15.50
C MET A 146 16.48 -1.46 -14.97
N ALA A 147 15.46 -2.29 -15.26
CA ALA A 147 15.29 -3.60 -14.65
C ALA A 147 16.49 -4.56 -14.79
N PRO A 148 17.21 -4.64 -15.93
CA PRO A 148 18.39 -5.50 -16.05
C PRO A 148 19.50 -5.14 -15.06
N ASP A 149 19.79 -3.84 -14.89
CA ASP A 149 20.81 -3.37 -13.96
C ASP A 149 20.36 -3.54 -12.50
N ILE A 150 19.09 -3.26 -12.19
CA ILE A 150 18.50 -3.55 -10.87
C ILE A 150 18.67 -5.03 -10.52
N ARG A 151 18.33 -5.95 -11.44
CA ARG A 151 18.49 -7.40 -11.23
C ARG A 151 19.94 -7.78 -10.92
N ALA A 152 20.90 -7.25 -11.67
CA ALA A 152 22.32 -7.53 -11.44
C ALA A 152 22.79 -7.07 -10.05
N LYS A 153 22.31 -5.91 -9.58
CA LYS A 153 22.62 -5.42 -8.23
C LYS A 153 21.89 -6.18 -7.13
N LEU A 154 20.66 -6.63 -7.36
CA LEU A 154 19.95 -7.49 -6.41
C LEU A 154 20.64 -8.85 -6.24
N ASP A 155 21.13 -9.45 -7.33
CA ASP A 155 21.95 -10.67 -7.27
C ASP A 155 23.23 -10.43 -6.45
N SER A 156 23.93 -9.32 -6.69
CA SER A 156 25.11 -8.93 -5.90
C SER A 156 24.78 -8.79 -4.40
N CYS A 157 23.66 -8.14 -4.06
CA CYS A 157 23.17 -8.02 -2.68
C CYS A 157 22.86 -9.40 -2.08
N TYR A 158 22.21 -10.28 -2.84
CA TYR A 158 21.84 -11.62 -2.39
C TYR A 158 23.07 -12.49 -2.09
N GLN A 159 24.07 -12.47 -2.97
CA GLN A 159 25.36 -13.14 -2.77
C GLN A 159 26.11 -12.61 -1.54
N ALA A 160 25.95 -11.32 -1.22
CA ALA A 160 26.50 -10.71 -0.01
C ALA A 160 25.71 -11.01 1.28
N GLY A 161 24.64 -11.82 1.20
CA GLY A 161 23.83 -12.23 2.35
C GLY A 161 22.64 -11.32 2.65
N THR A 162 22.38 -10.29 1.85
CA THR A 162 21.17 -9.46 1.98
C THR A 162 19.95 -10.27 1.51
N ARG A 163 18.90 -10.32 2.33
CA ARG A 163 17.62 -10.96 1.98
C ARG A 163 16.46 -9.98 1.93
N ASP A 164 16.60 -8.87 2.61
CA ASP A 164 15.59 -7.85 2.75
C ASP A 164 15.84 -6.69 1.79
N ILE A 165 14.88 -6.44 0.91
CA ILE A 165 14.96 -5.41 -0.12
C ILE A 165 13.76 -4.48 0.03
N MET A 166 14.02 -3.21 0.31
CA MET A 166 13.02 -2.15 0.21
C MET A 166 13.01 -1.56 -1.19
N LEU A 167 11.82 -1.25 -1.70
CA LEU A 167 11.62 -0.57 -2.97
C LEU A 167 10.94 0.77 -2.67
N MET A 168 11.50 1.87 -3.13
CA MET A 168 10.97 3.20 -2.87
C MET A 168 11.02 4.05 -4.12
N GLY A 169 9.95 4.81 -4.34
CA GLY A 169 9.95 5.90 -5.28
C GLY A 169 8.90 6.93 -4.90
N HIS A 170 9.12 8.16 -5.35
CA HIS A 170 8.19 9.27 -5.15
C HIS A 170 7.75 9.84 -6.51
N SER A 171 6.48 10.28 -6.62
CA SER A 171 5.92 10.80 -7.87
C SER A 171 5.96 9.73 -8.99
N GLN A 172 6.47 10.06 -10.19
CA GLN A 172 6.78 9.11 -11.27
C GLN A 172 7.56 7.88 -10.77
N GLY A 173 8.53 8.06 -9.86
CA GLY A 173 9.31 6.96 -9.31
C GLY A 173 8.45 5.99 -8.50
N GLY A 174 7.41 6.50 -7.82
CA GLY A 174 6.42 5.68 -7.13
C GLY A 174 5.61 4.81 -8.10
N ALA A 175 5.25 5.36 -9.27
CA ALA A 175 4.53 4.63 -10.29
C ALA A 175 5.37 3.50 -10.91
N ILE A 176 6.65 3.76 -11.15
CA ILE A 176 7.61 2.75 -11.60
C ILE A 176 7.85 1.71 -10.51
N THR A 177 7.82 2.11 -9.23
CA THR A 177 7.97 1.20 -8.08
C THR A 177 6.84 0.17 -8.03
N PHE A 178 5.59 0.53 -8.33
CA PHE A 178 4.51 -0.45 -8.50
C PHE A 178 4.85 -1.52 -9.55
N LEU A 179 5.33 -1.09 -10.72
CA LEU A 179 5.66 -2.02 -11.80
C LEU A 179 6.87 -2.89 -11.46
N LEU A 180 7.89 -2.31 -10.81
CA LEU A 180 9.07 -3.03 -10.35
C LEU A 180 8.73 -4.09 -9.31
N THR A 181 7.94 -3.74 -8.28
CA THR A 181 7.47 -4.68 -7.26
C THR A 181 6.74 -5.86 -7.91
N ALA A 182 5.80 -5.58 -8.81
CA ALA A 182 5.05 -6.61 -9.53
C ALA A 182 5.97 -7.53 -10.37
N TYR A 183 6.94 -6.94 -11.09
CA TYR A 183 7.93 -7.67 -11.88
C TYR A 183 8.79 -8.60 -11.00
N LEU A 184 9.31 -8.11 -9.88
CA LEU A 184 10.15 -8.89 -8.97
C LEU A 184 9.38 -10.04 -8.32
N HIS A 185 8.13 -9.82 -7.91
CA HIS A 185 7.26 -10.90 -7.41
C HIS A 185 6.97 -11.96 -8.48
N HIS A 186 6.76 -11.56 -9.73
CA HIS A 186 6.61 -12.52 -10.83
C HIS A 186 7.89 -13.34 -11.03
N LEU A 187 9.07 -12.70 -11.06
CA LEU A 187 10.35 -13.41 -11.18
C LEU A 187 10.57 -14.40 -10.03
N GLN A 188 10.21 -14.05 -8.79
CA GLN A 188 10.23 -15.00 -7.67
C GLN A 188 9.30 -16.19 -7.90
N LYS A 189 8.05 -15.93 -8.32
CA LYS A 189 7.07 -16.98 -8.64
C LYS A 189 7.54 -17.90 -9.77
N ALA A 190 8.27 -17.36 -10.74
CA ALA A 190 8.87 -18.10 -11.84
C ALA A 190 10.16 -18.85 -11.47
N GLY A 191 10.68 -18.66 -10.25
CA GLY A 191 11.95 -19.26 -9.81
C GLY A 191 13.21 -18.58 -10.38
N GLU A 192 13.07 -17.40 -11.00
CA GLU A 192 14.19 -16.59 -11.50
C GLU A 192 14.84 -15.72 -10.44
N LEU A 193 14.16 -15.49 -9.31
CA LEU A 193 14.71 -14.87 -8.12
C LEU A 193 14.56 -15.81 -6.92
N PRO A 194 15.51 -15.77 -5.96
CA PRO A 194 15.41 -16.56 -4.74
C PRO A 194 14.10 -16.32 -3.97
N ALA A 195 13.48 -17.41 -3.52
CA ALA A 195 12.21 -17.38 -2.80
C ALA A 195 12.31 -16.78 -1.39
N ASP A 196 13.51 -16.71 -0.82
CA ASP A 196 13.80 -16.12 0.49
C ASP A 196 14.15 -14.62 0.44
N LEU A 197 14.17 -14.01 -0.75
CA LEU A 197 14.15 -12.55 -0.87
C LEU A 197 12.81 -12.02 -0.38
N ARG A 198 12.84 -10.98 0.46
CA ARG A 198 11.66 -10.27 0.94
C ARG A 198 11.65 -8.87 0.38
N PHE A 199 10.55 -8.52 -0.28
CA PHE A 199 10.34 -7.19 -0.83
C PHE A 199 9.34 -6.41 0.02
N LYS A 200 9.68 -5.16 0.35
CA LYS A 200 8.74 -4.22 0.95
C LYS A 200 8.75 -2.91 0.17
N SER A 201 7.61 -2.46 -0.33
CA SER A 201 7.56 -1.28 -1.21
C SER A 201 6.81 -0.08 -0.61
N TYR A 202 7.38 1.10 -0.80
CA TYR A 202 6.75 2.40 -0.52
C TYR A 202 6.57 3.16 -1.84
N CYS A 203 5.33 3.24 -2.30
CA CYS A 203 4.95 4.02 -3.48
C CYS A 203 4.45 5.39 -3.01
N SER A 204 5.36 6.35 -2.88
CA SER A 204 5.08 7.69 -2.33
C SER A 204 4.54 8.62 -3.40
N ALA A 205 3.49 9.37 -3.09
CA ALA A 205 2.88 10.36 -3.99
C ALA A 205 2.63 9.84 -5.41
N SER A 206 2.36 8.54 -5.53
CA SER A 206 2.40 7.88 -6.82
C SER A 206 1.12 8.16 -7.59
N PRO A 207 1.22 8.53 -8.89
CA PRO A 207 0.08 8.45 -9.79
C PRO A 207 -0.35 6.98 -10.02
N LYS A 208 -1.50 6.81 -10.67
CA LYS A 208 -2.18 5.51 -10.89
C LYS A 208 -1.45 4.67 -11.94
N PRO A 209 -0.86 3.52 -11.60
CA PRO A 209 0.06 2.78 -12.48
C PRO A 209 -0.64 1.98 -13.60
N GLY A 210 -1.89 1.60 -13.42
CA GLY A 210 -2.59 0.69 -14.32
C GLY A 210 -4.09 0.61 -14.07
N ASN A 211 -4.72 -0.40 -14.66
CA ASN A 211 -6.14 -0.65 -14.53
C ASN A 211 -6.50 -1.55 -13.34
N LEU A 212 -7.80 -1.78 -13.16
CA LEU A 212 -8.34 -2.52 -12.02
C LEU A 212 -7.77 -3.94 -11.86
N TYR A 213 -7.58 -4.65 -12.98
CA TYR A 213 -7.04 -6.01 -12.94
C TYR A 213 -5.57 -6.05 -12.52
N PHE A 214 -4.76 -5.08 -12.97
CA PHE A 214 -3.40 -4.92 -12.46
C PHE A 214 -3.40 -4.61 -10.95
N ALA A 215 -4.27 -3.69 -10.50
CA ALA A 215 -4.35 -3.31 -9.09
C ALA A 215 -4.71 -4.50 -8.18
N TYR A 216 -5.66 -5.34 -8.58
CA TYR A 216 -6.04 -6.53 -7.80
C TYR A 216 -4.92 -7.55 -7.66
N GLU A 217 -4.20 -7.85 -8.74
CA GLU A 217 -3.07 -8.78 -8.65
C GLU A 217 -1.90 -8.19 -7.86
N TYR A 218 -1.64 -6.89 -8.01
CA TYR A 218 -0.64 -6.20 -7.20
C TYR A 218 -0.97 -6.28 -5.70
N GLU A 219 -2.21 -5.96 -5.34
CA GLU A 219 -2.68 -6.00 -3.95
C GLU A 219 -2.68 -7.42 -3.38
N ALA A 220 -3.05 -8.42 -4.18
CA ALA A 220 -2.96 -9.82 -3.78
C ALA A 220 -1.52 -10.28 -3.58
N ALA A 221 -0.59 -9.90 -4.47
CA ALA A 221 0.82 -10.27 -4.38
C ALA A 221 1.55 -9.62 -3.19
N THR A 222 1.10 -8.44 -2.77
CA THR A 222 1.69 -7.65 -1.68
C THR A 222 0.85 -7.65 -0.39
N ALA A 223 -0.14 -8.54 -0.32
CA ALA A 223 -1.08 -8.64 0.81
C ALA A 223 -0.35 -8.88 2.14
N GLY A 224 -0.96 -8.47 3.24
CA GLY A 224 -0.36 -8.59 4.57
C GLY A 224 0.68 -7.52 4.88
N GLY A 225 0.71 -6.40 4.15
CA GLY A 225 1.50 -5.22 4.52
C GLY A 225 2.88 -5.12 3.85
N TRP A 226 3.13 -5.83 2.76
CA TRP A 226 4.41 -5.78 2.03
C TRP A 226 4.49 -4.64 1.00
N SER A 227 3.42 -3.88 0.83
CA SER A 227 3.43 -2.63 0.08
C SER A 227 2.66 -1.55 0.84
N SER A 228 2.99 -0.29 0.62
CA SER A 228 2.26 0.88 1.10
C SER A 228 2.27 1.98 0.05
N THR A 229 1.10 2.52 -0.24
CA THR A 229 0.91 3.67 -1.14
C THR A 229 0.68 4.90 -0.27
N VAL A 230 1.66 5.78 -0.15
CA VAL A 230 1.55 6.93 0.76
C VAL A 230 1.11 8.15 -0.03
N VAL A 231 0.01 8.77 0.37
CA VAL A 231 -0.55 9.94 -0.33
C VAL A 231 -0.83 11.07 0.64
N ASN A 232 -0.61 12.30 0.18
CA ASN A 232 -1.11 13.51 0.83
C ASN A 232 -2.51 13.82 0.28
N SER A 233 -3.49 14.06 1.15
CA SER A 233 -4.87 14.30 0.71
C SER A 233 -5.08 15.61 -0.07
N ALA A 234 -4.11 16.52 -0.06
CA ALA A 234 -4.10 17.75 -0.86
C ALA A 234 -3.26 17.64 -2.15
N ASP A 235 -2.60 16.51 -2.38
CA ASP A 235 -1.77 16.28 -3.56
C ASP A 235 -2.61 15.73 -4.73
N TRP A 236 -2.59 16.43 -5.86
CA TRP A 236 -3.34 16.05 -7.06
C TRP A 236 -2.63 14.98 -7.89
N VAL A 237 -1.33 14.75 -7.73
CA VAL A 237 -0.57 13.80 -8.57
C VAL A 237 -1.08 12.35 -8.44
N PRO A 238 -1.43 11.85 -7.24
CA PRO A 238 -2.09 10.55 -7.09
C PRO A 238 -3.44 10.41 -7.83
N GLU A 239 -4.03 11.51 -8.31
CA GLU A 239 -5.31 11.49 -9.03
C GLU A 239 -5.15 11.27 -10.54
N VAL A 240 -3.92 11.37 -11.08
CA VAL A 240 -3.62 11.20 -12.50
C VAL A 240 -3.04 9.80 -12.82
N PRO A 241 -3.10 9.32 -14.07
CA PRO A 241 -3.75 9.92 -15.25
C PRO A 241 -5.27 10.05 -15.09
N ILE A 242 -5.91 10.94 -15.86
CA ILE A 242 -7.38 11.03 -15.90
C ILE A 242 -7.95 9.64 -16.22
N SER A 243 -8.94 9.21 -15.45
CA SER A 243 -9.56 7.89 -15.61
C SER A 243 -10.87 7.99 -16.36
N ILE A 244 -11.06 7.11 -17.35
CA ILE A 244 -12.28 7.01 -18.15
C ILE A 244 -12.67 5.54 -18.16
N GLN A 245 -13.72 5.22 -17.42
CA GLN A 245 -14.31 3.89 -17.42
C GLN A 245 -15.33 3.76 -18.56
N THR A 246 -15.28 2.62 -19.25
CA THR A 246 -16.23 2.23 -20.28
C THR A 246 -16.88 0.89 -19.90
N LEU A 247 -17.93 0.49 -20.63
CA LEU A 247 -18.55 -0.82 -20.40
C LEU A 247 -17.60 -2.00 -20.72
N HIS A 248 -16.49 -1.77 -21.43
CA HIS A 248 -15.48 -2.80 -21.72
C HIS A 248 -14.53 -3.05 -20.55
N ASP A 249 -14.53 -2.17 -19.54
CA ASP A 249 -13.66 -2.29 -18.36
C ASP A 249 -14.28 -3.13 -17.23
N PHE A 250 -15.58 -3.45 -17.33
CA PHE A 250 -16.27 -4.31 -16.37
C PHE A 250 -15.92 -5.78 -16.56
N ASN A 251 -15.98 -6.56 -15.47
CA ASN A 251 -15.90 -8.01 -15.52
C ASN A 251 -16.93 -8.59 -16.51
N PRO A 252 -16.62 -9.67 -17.27
CA PRO A 252 -17.51 -10.21 -18.28
C PRO A 252 -18.93 -10.54 -17.77
N THR A 253 -19.05 -10.97 -16.52
CA THR A 253 -20.34 -11.23 -15.85
C THR A 253 -20.83 -9.95 -15.18
N ASN A 254 -21.65 -9.17 -15.89
CA ASN A 254 -22.23 -7.93 -15.35
C ASN A 254 -23.62 -7.63 -15.98
N PRO A 255 -24.47 -6.82 -15.33
CA PRO A 255 -25.82 -6.51 -15.85
C PRO A 255 -25.83 -5.61 -17.10
N PHE A 256 -24.71 -4.98 -17.46
CA PHE A 256 -24.61 -4.07 -18.61
C PHE A 256 -24.38 -4.79 -19.94
N THR A 257 -23.75 -5.97 -19.93
CA THR A 257 -23.47 -6.77 -21.14
C THR A 257 -24.73 -7.12 -21.93
N ASN A 258 -25.83 -7.41 -21.23
CA ASN A 258 -27.11 -7.77 -21.83
C ASN A 258 -28.00 -6.56 -22.15
N ALA A 259 -27.58 -5.34 -21.83
CA ALA A 259 -28.43 -4.16 -21.95
C ALA A 259 -28.96 -3.96 -23.38
N GLN A 260 -28.12 -4.14 -24.42
CA GLN A 260 -28.57 -4.02 -25.81
C GLN A 260 -29.57 -5.12 -26.20
N ALA A 261 -29.38 -6.35 -25.73
CA ALA A 261 -30.31 -7.45 -26.00
C ALA A 261 -31.67 -7.17 -25.36
N SER A 262 -31.69 -6.75 -24.10
CA SER A 262 -32.91 -6.38 -23.38
C SER A 262 -33.63 -5.18 -24.02
N ILE A 263 -32.90 -4.17 -24.49
CA ILE A 263 -33.48 -3.02 -25.21
C ILE A 263 -34.14 -3.47 -26.53
N LYS A 264 -33.55 -4.42 -27.25
CA LYS A 264 -34.13 -4.96 -28.49
C LYS A 264 -35.45 -5.69 -28.26
N GLN A 265 -35.69 -6.25 -27.07
CA GLN A 265 -36.95 -6.93 -26.75
C GLN A 265 -38.12 -5.97 -26.48
N GLN A 266 -37.85 -4.69 -26.25
CA GLN A 266 -38.88 -3.69 -25.95
C GLN A 266 -39.72 -3.31 -27.17
N LYS A 267 -40.95 -2.84 -26.93
CA LYS A 267 -41.86 -2.27 -27.95
C LYS A 267 -41.18 -1.10 -28.68
N PHE A 268 -41.54 -0.86 -29.95
CA PHE A 268 -40.83 0.10 -30.82
C PHE A 268 -40.59 1.49 -30.20
N PRO A 269 -41.58 2.18 -29.60
CA PRO A 269 -41.34 3.50 -29.00
C PRO A 269 -40.31 3.45 -27.85
N ASN A 270 -40.46 2.48 -26.94
CA ASN A 270 -39.56 2.29 -25.81
C ASN A 270 -38.15 1.90 -26.27
N ARG A 271 -38.04 1.06 -27.31
CA ARG A 271 -36.77 0.66 -27.90
C ARG A 271 -36.01 1.86 -28.47
N VAL A 272 -36.69 2.80 -29.14
CA VAL A 272 -36.06 4.01 -29.67
C VAL A 272 -35.54 4.89 -28.53
N ALA A 273 -36.38 5.15 -27.52
CA ALA A 273 -36.01 5.97 -26.37
C ALA A 273 -34.82 5.36 -25.59
N LEU A 274 -34.89 4.07 -25.26
CA LEU A 274 -33.82 3.38 -24.53
C LEU A 274 -32.52 3.29 -25.32
N ASN A 275 -32.57 3.08 -26.64
CA ASN A 275 -31.36 3.09 -27.47
C ASN A 275 -30.71 4.47 -27.51
N TYR A 276 -31.50 5.56 -27.53
CA TYR A 276 -30.96 6.91 -27.45
C TYR A 276 -30.23 7.12 -26.13
N VAL A 277 -30.86 6.80 -24.99
CA VAL A 277 -30.26 6.91 -23.66
C VAL A 277 -29.00 6.05 -23.56
N TYR A 278 -29.06 4.77 -23.94
CA TYR A 278 -27.91 3.87 -23.93
C TYR A 278 -26.72 4.42 -24.74
N LYS A 279 -26.99 4.97 -25.94
CA LYS A 279 -25.95 5.60 -26.76
C LYS A 279 -25.36 6.83 -26.08
N GLN A 280 -26.15 7.67 -25.42
CA GLN A 280 -25.62 8.83 -24.69
C GLN A 280 -24.73 8.41 -23.51
N LEU A 281 -25.09 7.34 -22.80
CA LEU A 281 -24.31 6.84 -21.66
C LEU A 281 -22.99 6.16 -22.06
N THR A 282 -22.88 5.62 -23.27
CA THR A 282 -21.72 4.81 -23.70
C THR A 282 -20.83 5.48 -24.75
N LYS A 283 -21.40 6.28 -25.65
CA LYS A 283 -20.66 6.88 -26.78
C LYS A 283 -19.59 7.88 -26.33
N HIS A 284 -19.89 8.69 -25.31
CA HIS A 284 -19.00 9.78 -24.91
C HIS A 284 -17.75 9.28 -24.19
N THR A 285 -17.89 8.30 -23.29
CA THR A 285 -16.75 7.67 -22.60
C THR A 285 -15.85 6.91 -23.58
N LEU A 286 -16.42 6.13 -24.52
CA LEU A 286 -15.65 5.48 -25.59
C LEU A 286 -14.93 6.49 -26.49
N ARG A 287 -15.57 7.61 -26.83
CA ARG A 287 -14.94 8.68 -27.63
C ARG A 287 -13.81 9.35 -26.85
N ALA A 288 -13.98 9.57 -25.56
CA ALA A 288 -12.96 10.12 -24.69
C ALA A 288 -11.76 9.17 -24.60
N GLN A 289 -11.96 7.89 -24.27
CA GLN A 289 -10.91 6.87 -24.25
C GLN A 289 -10.09 6.85 -25.56
N LYS A 290 -10.75 6.81 -26.73
CA LYS A 290 -10.07 6.84 -28.03
C LYS A 290 -9.24 8.11 -28.25
N ARG A 291 -9.69 9.27 -27.74
CA ARG A 291 -8.93 10.53 -27.81
C ARG A 291 -7.68 10.46 -26.94
N TYR A 292 -7.79 9.97 -25.70
CA TYR A 292 -6.64 9.82 -24.80
C TYR A 292 -5.60 8.88 -25.40
N GLN A 293 -5.99 7.70 -25.91
CA GLN A 293 -5.06 6.80 -26.59
C GLN A 293 -4.44 7.41 -27.86
N LYS A 294 -5.17 8.27 -28.59
CA LYS A 294 -4.61 9.00 -29.74
C LYS A 294 -3.51 9.98 -29.32
N TYR A 295 -3.79 10.84 -28.34
CA TYR A 295 -2.87 11.92 -27.95
C TYR A 295 -1.75 11.41 -27.03
N LEU A 296 -2.10 10.70 -25.97
CA LEU A 296 -1.17 10.18 -24.97
C LEU A 296 -0.57 8.81 -25.34
N GLY A 297 -0.99 8.21 -26.47
CA GLY A 297 -0.39 7.01 -27.04
C GLY A 297 0.26 7.30 -28.39
N LYS A 298 -0.56 7.38 -29.45
CA LYS A 298 -0.08 7.48 -30.84
C LYS A 298 0.74 8.74 -31.16
N MET A 299 0.46 9.87 -30.50
CA MET A 299 1.25 11.09 -30.69
C MET A 299 2.48 11.12 -29.78
N ALA A 300 2.32 10.81 -28.49
CA ALA A 300 3.43 10.70 -27.55
C ALA A 300 4.50 9.69 -27.99
N SER A 301 4.11 8.52 -28.52
CA SER A 301 5.04 7.51 -29.03
C SER A 301 5.97 8.03 -30.15
N LYS A 302 5.52 8.97 -30.99
CA LYS A 302 6.38 9.59 -32.00
C LYS A 302 7.51 10.40 -31.38
N MET A 303 7.28 11.01 -30.21
CA MET A 303 8.32 11.70 -29.46
C MET A 303 9.24 10.69 -28.78
N VAL A 304 8.69 9.60 -28.25
CA VAL A 304 9.46 8.52 -27.62
C VAL A 304 10.41 7.85 -28.61
N VAL A 305 9.95 7.48 -29.81
CA VAL A 305 10.80 6.89 -30.87
C VAL A 305 11.96 7.80 -31.27
N LYS A 306 11.80 9.12 -31.18
CA LYS A 306 12.91 10.05 -31.44
C LYS A 306 13.97 10.05 -30.34
N GLN A 307 13.55 9.83 -29.10
CA GLN A 307 14.45 9.76 -27.94
C GLN A 307 15.09 8.37 -27.79
N LEU A 308 14.39 7.33 -28.25
CA LEU A 308 14.82 5.94 -28.18
C LEU A 308 14.87 5.34 -29.61
N PRO A 309 15.99 5.50 -30.33
CA PRO A 309 16.17 4.85 -31.63
C PRO A 309 16.03 3.32 -31.52
N GLY A 310 15.28 2.72 -32.45
CA GLY A 310 14.97 1.28 -32.43
C GLY A 310 13.78 0.89 -31.53
N PHE A 311 13.19 1.84 -30.78
CA PHE A 311 11.99 1.55 -29.98
C PHE A 311 10.80 1.14 -30.85
N GLN A 312 10.22 -0.02 -30.57
CA GLN A 312 8.99 -0.47 -31.23
C GLN A 312 7.77 -0.14 -30.35
N VAL A 313 6.83 0.61 -30.93
CA VAL A 313 5.59 1.00 -30.25
C VAL A 313 4.75 -0.25 -29.98
N PRO A 314 4.49 -0.62 -28.71
CA PRO A 314 3.71 -1.82 -28.39
C PRO A 314 2.25 -1.64 -28.80
N LYS A 315 1.55 -2.77 -28.96
CA LYS A 315 0.10 -2.76 -29.16
C LYS A 315 -0.58 -2.26 -27.88
N TYR A 316 -1.34 -1.17 -28.01
CA TYR A 316 -2.10 -0.63 -26.88
C TYR A 316 -3.27 -1.53 -26.48
N TYR A 317 -3.57 -1.51 -25.19
CA TYR A 317 -4.80 -2.03 -24.62
C TYR A 317 -5.87 -0.94 -24.70
N ASP A 318 -7.07 -1.30 -25.16
CA ASP A 318 -8.17 -0.36 -25.39
C ASP A 318 -8.89 0.00 -24.08
N SER A 319 -8.18 0.68 -23.18
CA SER A 319 -8.72 1.27 -21.96
C SER A 319 -8.00 2.56 -21.59
N ASN A 320 -8.66 3.36 -20.76
CA ASN A 320 -8.08 4.49 -20.05
C ASN A 320 -8.61 4.50 -18.60
N HIS A 321 -9.00 3.34 -18.07
CA HIS A 321 -9.56 3.17 -16.73
C HIS A 321 -8.44 2.96 -15.70
N TYR A 322 -7.66 4.03 -15.47
CA TYR A 322 -6.63 4.05 -14.43
C TYR A 322 -7.25 4.06 -13.04
N VAL A 323 -6.74 3.23 -12.14
CA VAL A 323 -7.23 3.12 -10.76
C VAL A 323 -6.11 3.31 -9.75
N ARG A 324 -6.49 3.63 -8.51
CA ARG A 324 -5.59 3.57 -7.35
C ARG A 324 -5.08 2.14 -7.17
N THR A 325 -3.87 1.97 -6.65
CA THR A 325 -3.24 0.65 -6.49
C THR A 325 -2.50 0.55 -5.18
N GLY A 326 -2.60 -0.59 -4.51
CA GLY A 326 -1.93 -0.86 -3.25
C GLY A 326 -2.69 -0.30 -2.04
N PRO A 327 -2.36 -0.72 -0.81
CA PRO A 327 -3.00 -0.21 0.40
C PRO A 327 -2.56 1.23 0.69
N TYR A 328 -3.53 2.14 0.87
CA TYR A 328 -3.26 3.57 1.04
C TYR A 328 -2.95 3.92 2.50
N VAL A 329 -1.88 4.67 2.70
CA VAL A 329 -1.60 5.42 3.92
C VAL A 329 -1.85 6.89 3.60
N VAL A 330 -2.96 7.42 4.11
CA VAL A 330 -3.42 8.77 3.78
C VAL A 330 -2.93 9.75 4.84
N LEU A 331 -2.02 10.63 4.43
CA LEU A 331 -1.57 11.78 5.18
C LEU A 331 -2.59 12.91 5.01
N LEU A 332 -3.47 13.10 6.01
CA LEU A 332 -4.55 14.07 5.94
C LEU A 332 -4.05 15.50 6.11
N ALA A 333 -4.25 16.31 5.06
CA ALA A 333 -4.03 17.76 5.07
C ALA A 333 -5.07 18.46 5.97
N ASN A 334 -4.67 18.79 7.19
CA ASN A 334 -5.50 19.49 8.17
C ASN A 334 -5.24 21.02 8.16
N GLY A 335 -5.98 21.78 8.98
CA GLY A 335 -5.82 23.23 9.08
C GLY A 335 -4.38 23.69 9.35
N PRO A 336 -3.68 23.15 10.38
CA PRO A 336 -2.27 23.45 10.61
C PRO A 336 -1.35 23.16 9.40
N TYR A 337 -1.59 22.07 8.68
CA TYR A 337 -0.84 21.75 7.47
C TYR A 337 -1.08 22.80 6.36
N LEU A 338 -2.34 23.16 6.10
CA LEU A 338 -2.68 24.14 5.05
C LEU A 338 -2.22 25.57 5.39
N ASN A 339 -1.97 25.87 6.67
CA ASN A 339 -1.33 27.13 7.05
C ASN A 339 0.17 27.14 6.70
N GLU A 340 0.85 26.00 6.82
CA GLU A 340 2.27 25.84 6.46
C GLU A 340 2.47 25.71 4.94
N PHE A 341 1.60 24.93 4.30
CA PHE A 341 1.60 24.67 2.86
C PHE A 341 0.24 25.12 2.28
N PRO A 342 0.03 26.42 2.06
CA PRO A 342 -1.24 26.93 1.53
C PRO A 342 -1.43 26.56 0.07
N ASP A 343 -2.69 26.37 -0.32
CA ASP A 343 -3.08 26.18 -1.71
C ASP A 343 -2.53 27.33 -2.58
N SER A 344 -2.02 26.99 -3.77
CA SER A 344 -1.38 27.95 -4.66
C SER A 344 -1.70 27.65 -6.12
N ASP A 345 -2.09 28.69 -6.86
CA ASP A 345 -2.29 28.66 -8.31
C ASP A 345 -0.98 28.75 -9.10
N THR A 346 0.09 29.22 -8.47
CA THR A 346 1.42 29.41 -9.06
C THR A 346 2.41 28.32 -8.63
N THR A 347 2.26 27.78 -7.42
CA THR A 347 3.11 26.70 -6.87
C THR A 347 2.34 25.38 -6.84
N VAL A 348 1.91 24.91 -8.01
CA VAL A 348 0.96 23.79 -8.16
C VAL A 348 1.45 22.42 -7.65
N PHE A 349 2.71 22.31 -7.23
CA PHE A 349 3.31 21.09 -6.64
C PHE A 349 3.56 21.21 -5.13
N ILE A 350 3.12 22.28 -4.45
CA ILE A 350 3.44 22.50 -3.03
C ILE A 350 3.07 21.29 -2.14
N HIS A 351 1.92 20.67 -2.37
CA HIS A 351 1.47 19.47 -1.65
C HIS A 351 2.10 18.16 -2.15
N HIS A 352 2.74 18.21 -3.32
CA HIS A 352 3.42 17.07 -3.92
C HIS A 352 4.87 16.94 -3.43
N MET A 353 5.53 18.06 -3.08
CA MET A 353 6.94 18.07 -2.70
C MET A 353 7.24 17.26 -1.44
N LEU A 354 8.46 16.72 -1.35
CA LEU A 354 8.94 15.89 -0.23
C LEU A 354 8.79 16.59 1.13
N GLN A 355 9.00 17.90 1.20
CA GLN A 355 8.86 18.69 2.43
C GLN A 355 7.46 18.55 3.02
N SER A 356 6.44 18.62 2.17
CA SER A 356 5.04 18.55 2.59
C SER A 356 4.66 17.14 3.07
N TYR A 357 5.15 16.11 2.37
CA TYR A 357 5.01 14.71 2.77
C TYR A 357 5.76 14.41 4.07
N LEU A 358 6.98 14.94 4.22
CA LEU A 358 7.79 14.76 5.42
C LEU A 358 7.15 15.45 6.63
N TRP A 359 6.63 16.67 6.45
CA TRP A 359 5.95 17.41 7.51
C TRP A 359 4.73 16.65 8.04
N LEU A 360 3.90 16.15 7.12
CA LEU A 360 2.74 15.34 7.46
C LEU A 360 3.15 14.00 8.06
N ALA A 361 4.13 13.31 7.47
CA ALA A 361 4.60 12.03 7.97
C ALA A 361 5.13 12.15 9.41
N GLN A 362 5.88 13.20 9.74
CA GLN A 362 6.39 13.46 11.10
C GLN A 362 5.30 13.79 12.12
N ARG A 363 4.15 14.30 11.66
CA ARG A 363 3.02 14.74 12.51
C ARG A 363 1.80 13.86 12.37
N MET A 364 1.92 12.78 11.60
CA MET A 364 0.94 11.74 11.55
C MET A 364 0.82 11.19 12.95
N GLU A 365 -0.40 11.23 13.49
CA GLU A 365 -0.73 10.39 14.61
C GLU A 365 -0.47 8.98 14.15
N VAL A 366 0.60 8.38 14.68
CA VAL A 366 0.90 7.00 14.43
C VAL A 366 -0.29 6.27 15.01
N THR A 367 -1.20 5.83 14.14
CA THR A 367 -1.89 4.58 14.38
C THR A 367 -0.82 3.51 14.24
N SER A 368 0.11 3.50 15.21
CA SER A 368 0.90 2.34 15.51
C SER A 368 -0.09 1.19 15.51
N GLY A 369 0.31 0.04 15.00
CA GLY A 369 -0.44 -1.20 15.24
C GLY A 369 -0.50 -1.60 16.72
N GLY A 370 -0.38 -0.63 17.65
CA GLY A 370 -0.86 -0.71 18.99
C GLY A 370 -2.34 -0.23 19.03
N PRO A 371 -3.17 -0.88 19.84
CA PRO A 371 -4.55 -0.45 20.07
C PRO A 371 -4.61 1.05 20.36
N SER A 372 -5.33 1.80 19.51
CA SER A 372 -5.41 3.26 19.57
C SER A 372 -5.70 3.75 20.98
N SER A 373 -5.15 4.89 21.40
CA SER A 373 -5.59 5.60 22.62
C SER A 373 -7.12 5.84 22.65
N ASP A 374 -7.74 5.88 21.46
CA ASP A 374 -9.19 5.94 21.30
C ASP A 374 -9.93 4.64 21.64
N LEU A 375 -9.26 3.48 21.63
CA LEU A 375 -9.81 2.16 21.99
C LEU A 375 -9.83 1.97 23.50
N GLN A 376 -8.81 2.47 24.21
CA GLN A 376 -8.72 2.37 25.65
C GLN A 376 -9.91 3.09 26.31
N GLY A 377 -10.45 2.45 27.35
CA GLY A 377 -11.54 2.99 28.15
C GLY A 377 -12.81 2.13 28.13
N SER A 378 -13.90 2.71 28.63
CA SER A 378 -15.15 1.99 28.88
C SER A 378 -16.15 2.17 27.74
N TRP A 379 -16.80 1.08 27.37
CA TRP A 379 -17.71 0.96 26.24
C TRP A 379 -18.99 0.26 26.68
N GLN A 380 -20.15 0.85 26.44
CA GLN A 380 -21.45 0.27 26.79
C GLN A 380 -22.10 -0.36 25.56
N LEU A 381 -22.58 -1.60 25.70
CA LEU A 381 -23.21 -2.34 24.62
C LEU A 381 -24.53 -1.69 24.20
N ASP A 382 -24.74 -1.50 22.91
CA ASP A 382 -26.00 -1.00 22.35
C ASP A 382 -26.59 -1.89 21.24
N TYR A 383 -25.86 -2.92 20.81
CA TYR A 383 -26.33 -3.92 19.85
C TYR A 383 -25.60 -5.25 20.02
N LEU A 384 -26.35 -6.34 19.87
CA LEU A 384 -25.87 -7.72 19.89
C LEU A 384 -26.53 -8.50 18.75
N SER A 385 -25.74 -9.16 17.91
CA SER A 385 -26.22 -9.92 16.75
C SER A 385 -26.87 -11.25 17.13
N GLY A 386 -27.75 -11.76 16.27
CA GLY A 386 -28.31 -13.11 16.39
C GLY A 386 -29.42 -13.30 17.44
N ILE A 387 -29.91 -12.21 18.05
CA ILE A 387 -30.97 -12.27 19.06
C ILE A 387 -32.37 -12.14 18.43
N ARG A 388 -33.32 -12.98 18.87
CA ARG A 388 -34.74 -12.93 18.44
C ARG A 388 -35.63 -12.10 19.38
N ILE A 389 -35.05 -11.61 20.48
CA ILE A 389 -35.70 -10.80 21.50
C ILE A 389 -35.20 -9.37 21.35
N ALA A 390 -36.05 -8.38 21.61
CA ALA A 390 -35.63 -6.98 21.59
C ALA A 390 -34.49 -6.74 22.59
N PHE A 391 -33.51 -5.89 22.23
CA PHE A 391 -32.31 -5.64 23.04
C PHE A 391 -32.63 -5.23 24.49
N GLU A 392 -33.60 -4.33 24.69
CA GLU A 392 -34.08 -3.91 26.02
C GLU A 392 -34.73 -5.06 26.81
N GLY A 393 -35.31 -6.05 26.13
CA GLY A 393 -35.84 -7.25 26.78
C GLY A 393 -34.75 -8.23 27.20
N LEU A 394 -33.57 -8.17 26.58
CA LEU A 394 -32.41 -8.99 26.93
C LEU A 394 -31.61 -8.38 28.09
N TYR A 395 -31.60 -7.05 28.21
CA TYR A 395 -30.88 -6.27 29.22
C TYR A 395 -31.80 -5.23 29.89
N PRO A 396 -32.82 -5.66 30.66
CA PRO A 396 -33.85 -4.76 31.20
C PRO A 396 -33.36 -3.82 32.30
N ASP A 397 -32.37 -4.26 33.10
CA ASP A 397 -31.91 -3.52 34.28
C ASP A 397 -30.63 -2.72 34.01
N ALA A 398 -29.65 -3.33 33.34
CA ALA A 398 -28.36 -2.73 33.04
C ALA A 398 -27.80 -3.29 31.74
N ARG A 399 -27.13 -2.44 30.96
CA ARG A 399 -26.45 -2.85 29.73
C ARG A 399 -25.03 -3.34 30.03
N PRO A 400 -24.52 -4.36 29.32
CA PRO A 400 -23.13 -4.78 29.46
C PRO A 400 -22.15 -3.64 29.18
N VAL A 401 -21.06 -3.59 29.94
CA VAL A 401 -19.98 -2.62 29.80
C VAL A 401 -18.66 -3.38 29.66
N LEU A 402 -17.81 -2.88 28.77
CA LEU A 402 -16.53 -3.47 28.44
C LEU A 402 -15.46 -2.38 28.53
N MET A 403 -14.45 -2.62 29.36
CA MET A 403 -13.27 -1.77 29.55
C MET A 403 -12.09 -2.43 28.84
N LEU A 404 -11.65 -1.80 27.75
CA LEU A 404 -10.46 -2.22 27.02
C LEU A 404 -9.24 -1.56 27.66
N ASP A 405 -8.28 -2.39 28.08
CA ASP A 405 -6.97 -1.96 28.56
C ASP A 405 -5.89 -2.59 27.69
N PRO A 406 -5.62 -1.95 26.55
CA PRO A 406 -4.79 -2.57 25.56
C PRO A 406 -3.29 -2.46 25.88
N GLU A 407 -2.92 -1.53 26.77
CA GLU A 407 -1.56 -1.38 27.31
C GLU A 407 -1.19 -2.61 28.16
N ASN A 408 -2.14 -3.12 28.94
CA ASN A 408 -1.94 -4.30 29.79
C ASN A 408 -2.42 -5.61 29.16
N GLN A 409 -2.88 -5.60 27.90
CA GLN A 409 -3.43 -6.78 27.20
C GLN A 409 -4.62 -7.39 27.97
N LEU A 410 -5.50 -6.54 28.48
CA LEU A 410 -6.62 -6.93 29.34
C LEU A 410 -7.96 -6.40 28.82
N VAL A 411 -9.01 -7.18 29.09
CA VAL A 411 -10.40 -6.76 28.97
C VAL A 411 -11.09 -7.00 30.29
N ASN A 412 -11.67 -5.95 30.85
CA ASN A 412 -12.50 -6.02 32.05
C ASN A 412 -13.92 -5.59 31.72
N GLY A 413 -14.90 -5.89 32.57
CA GLY A 413 -16.23 -5.38 32.32
C GLY A 413 -17.30 -5.92 33.25
N ASN A 414 -18.54 -5.60 32.90
CA ASN A 414 -19.73 -6.15 33.51
C ASN A 414 -20.65 -6.69 32.42
N SER A 415 -21.09 -7.94 32.53
CA SER A 415 -21.92 -8.65 31.55
C SER A 415 -23.41 -8.28 31.62
N SER A 416 -23.77 -7.20 32.31
CA SER A 416 -25.09 -6.85 32.92
C SER A 416 -25.41 -7.51 34.26
N CYS A 417 -24.68 -8.56 34.64
CA CYS A 417 -24.94 -9.29 35.89
C CYS A 417 -23.67 -9.51 36.71
N ASN A 418 -22.64 -10.13 36.12
CA ASN A 418 -21.36 -10.36 36.77
C ASN A 418 -20.27 -9.43 36.25
N ALA A 419 -19.33 -9.09 37.13
CA ALA A 419 -18.08 -8.51 36.71
C ALA A 419 -17.18 -9.59 36.11
N PHE A 420 -16.41 -9.26 35.08
CA PHE A 420 -15.50 -10.19 34.43
C PHE A 420 -14.16 -9.55 34.06
N THR A 421 -13.15 -10.41 33.93
CA THR A 421 -11.80 -10.08 33.46
C THR A 421 -11.32 -11.19 32.52
N ALA A 422 -10.67 -10.79 31.43
CA ALA A 422 -10.10 -11.67 30.43
C ALA A 422 -8.75 -11.13 29.95
N GLN A 423 -7.83 -12.04 29.61
CA GLN A 423 -6.63 -11.71 28.84
C GLN A 423 -7.05 -11.46 27.38
N ALA A 424 -6.42 -10.50 26.72
CA ALA A 424 -6.73 -10.20 25.33
C ALA A 424 -5.48 -9.78 24.54
N GLU A 425 -5.43 -10.20 23.28
CA GLU A 425 -4.40 -9.79 22.36
C GLU A 425 -4.91 -8.72 21.41
N PHE A 426 -4.20 -7.59 21.39
CA PHE A 426 -4.48 -6.45 20.50
C PHE A 426 -3.36 -6.30 19.48
N ALA A 427 -3.66 -6.41 18.19
CA ALA A 427 -2.69 -6.25 17.12
C ALA A 427 -3.32 -5.60 15.87
N GLY A 428 -3.00 -4.34 15.59
CA GLY A 428 -3.63 -3.58 14.50
C GLY A 428 -5.14 -3.45 14.71
N THR A 429 -5.95 -4.13 13.89
CA THR A 429 -7.42 -4.23 14.08
C THR A 429 -7.87 -5.57 14.65
N SER A 430 -6.93 -6.49 14.91
CA SER A 430 -7.20 -7.76 15.55
C SER A 430 -7.46 -7.57 17.04
N LEU A 431 -8.50 -8.25 17.55
CA LEU A 431 -8.79 -8.37 18.98
C LEU A 431 -9.16 -9.82 19.25
N THR A 432 -8.33 -10.53 20.01
CA THR A 432 -8.63 -11.89 20.48
C THR A 432 -8.79 -11.89 21.98
N ILE A 433 -9.91 -12.43 22.49
CA ILE A 433 -10.17 -12.54 23.94
C ILE A 433 -9.98 -14.00 24.35
N HIS A 434 -9.03 -14.23 25.26
CA HIS A 434 -8.61 -15.58 25.65
C HIS A 434 -9.52 -16.20 26.70
N LYS A 435 -9.63 -17.54 26.66
CA LYS A 435 -10.33 -18.35 27.67
C LYS A 435 -9.34 -18.93 28.68
N PRO A 436 -9.77 -19.17 29.94
CA PRO A 436 -11.08 -18.82 30.50
C PRO A 436 -11.16 -17.34 30.91
N MET A 437 -12.36 -16.78 30.83
CA MET A 437 -12.67 -15.47 31.43
C MET A 437 -13.00 -15.68 32.91
N ALA A 438 -12.39 -14.89 33.80
CA ALA A 438 -12.73 -14.91 35.22
C ALA A 438 -13.97 -14.03 35.43
N ALA A 439 -15.04 -14.57 36.00
CA ALA A 439 -16.26 -13.82 36.30
C ALA A 439 -16.74 -14.08 37.73
N THR A 440 -17.42 -13.10 38.33
CA THR A 440 -18.13 -13.30 39.60
C THR A 440 -19.28 -14.30 39.41
N MET A 441 -19.76 -14.92 40.50
CA MET A 441 -20.78 -15.99 40.43
C MET A 441 -22.11 -15.60 41.10
N ARG A 442 -22.68 -14.45 40.72
CA ARG A 442 -24.06 -14.11 41.11
C ARG A 442 -25.04 -14.87 40.21
N ALA A 443 -26.17 -15.30 40.77
CA ALA A 443 -27.26 -15.86 39.98
C ALA A 443 -27.88 -14.79 39.07
N CYS A 444 -27.83 -15.01 37.76
CA CYS A 444 -28.29 -14.06 36.74
C CYS A 444 -29.63 -14.48 36.14
N PRO A 445 -30.63 -13.59 36.12
CA PRO A 445 -31.90 -13.85 35.44
C PRO A 445 -31.74 -13.73 33.91
N GLY A 446 -32.48 -14.54 33.15
CA GLY A 446 -32.55 -14.46 31.70
C GLY A 446 -31.33 -15.02 30.94
N GLU A 447 -31.27 -14.77 29.63
CA GLU A 447 -30.18 -15.26 28.75
C GLU A 447 -29.10 -14.20 28.46
N GLY A 448 -29.24 -12.97 28.95
CA GLY A 448 -28.43 -11.82 28.52
C GLY A 448 -26.93 -12.00 28.73
N GLU A 449 -26.51 -12.44 29.90
CA GLU A 449 -25.09 -12.69 30.22
C GLU A 449 -24.49 -13.82 29.37
N MET A 450 -25.23 -14.93 29.21
CA MET A 450 -24.79 -16.08 28.42
C MET A 450 -24.58 -15.70 26.96
N ARG A 451 -25.49 -14.91 26.38
CA ARG A 451 -25.36 -14.41 25.00
C ARG A 451 -24.21 -13.43 24.83
N PHE A 452 -23.99 -12.56 25.83
CA PHE A 452 -22.87 -11.63 25.84
C PHE A 452 -21.54 -12.37 25.75
N PHE A 453 -21.29 -13.33 26.64
CA PHE A 453 -20.04 -14.11 26.61
C PHE A 453 -19.91 -14.95 25.35
N GLN A 454 -20.99 -15.59 24.89
CA GLN A 454 -20.97 -16.39 23.66
C GLN A 454 -20.50 -15.56 22.44
N MET A 455 -20.93 -14.31 22.33
CA MET A 455 -20.50 -13.43 21.24
C MET A 455 -19.09 -12.89 21.46
N LEU A 456 -18.75 -12.51 22.69
CA LEU A 456 -17.43 -11.99 23.05
C LEU A 456 -16.31 -12.99 22.72
N GLU A 457 -16.57 -14.28 22.91
CA GLU A 457 -15.64 -15.37 22.58
C GLU A 457 -15.40 -15.59 21.08
N GLN A 458 -16.29 -15.07 20.23
CA GLN A 458 -16.16 -15.20 18.77
C GLN A 458 -15.44 -14.01 18.14
N VAL A 459 -15.13 -12.98 18.94
CA VAL A 459 -14.50 -11.76 18.45
C VAL A 459 -13.06 -12.05 18.03
N ASN A 460 -12.72 -11.63 16.81
CA ASN A 460 -11.34 -11.67 16.30
C ASN A 460 -10.88 -10.33 15.70
N ARG A 461 -11.79 -9.35 15.58
CA ARG A 461 -11.49 -8.04 14.99
C ARG A 461 -12.35 -6.95 15.60
N TYR A 462 -11.84 -5.72 15.63
CA TYR A 462 -12.58 -4.54 16.02
C TYR A 462 -12.46 -3.43 14.97
N ALA A 463 -13.42 -2.50 15.00
CA ALA A 463 -13.35 -1.24 14.25
C ALA A 463 -13.90 -0.09 15.09
N LEU A 464 -13.32 1.08 14.94
CA LEU A 464 -13.83 2.33 15.52
C LEU A 464 -14.50 3.16 14.43
N THR A 465 -15.73 3.59 14.68
CA THR A 465 -16.43 4.56 13.83
C THR A 465 -16.51 5.89 14.57
N GLY A 466 -15.67 6.85 14.16
CA GLY A 466 -15.43 8.08 14.93
C GLY A 466 -14.79 7.79 16.29
N ARG A 467 -15.01 8.66 17.28
CA ARG A 467 -14.47 8.51 18.65
C ARG A 467 -15.40 7.80 19.64
N ASN A 468 -16.65 7.55 19.25
CA ASN A 468 -17.71 7.16 20.19
C ASN A 468 -18.33 5.80 19.89
N THR A 469 -17.98 5.13 18.79
CA THR A 469 -18.59 3.85 18.41
C THR A 469 -17.52 2.80 18.20
N LEU A 470 -17.65 1.67 18.91
CA LEU A 470 -16.82 0.48 18.79
C LEU A 470 -17.67 -0.65 18.23
N GLU A 471 -17.20 -1.28 17.16
CA GLU A 471 -17.80 -2.49 16.59
C GLU A 471 -16.85 -3.67 16.74
N LEU A 472 -17.36 -4.79 17.23
CA LEU A 472 -16.63 -6.05 17.31
C LEU A 472 -17.16 -7.03 16.28
N TYR A 473 -16.24 -7.76 15.66
CA TYR A 473 -16.49 -8.63 14.53
C TYR A 473 -16.07 -10.06 14.86
N ALA A 474 -16.89 -11.00 14.40
CA ALA A 474 -16.51 -12.40 14.27
C ALA A 474 -16.27 -12.66 12.77
N ASN A 475 -15.00 -12.80 12.39
CA ASN A 475 -14.54 -12.72 11.01
C ASN A 475 -14.90 -11.35 10.40
N ASP A 476 -15.67 -11.33 9.33
CA ASP A 476 -16.09 -10.09 8.65
C ASP A 476 -17.52 -9.65 8.98
N VAL A 477 -18.17 -10.29 9.97
CA VAL A 477 -19.55 -9.99 10.36
C VAL A 477 -19.56 -9.20 11.68
N PRO A 478 -20.20 -8.02 11.74
CA PRO A 478 -20.35 -7.26 12.99
C PRO A 478 -21.29 -8.02 13.94
N VAL A 479 -20.76 -8.40 15.10
CA VAL A 479 -21.49 -9.19 16.11
C VAL A 479 -21.90 -8.39 17.33
N MET A 480 -21.16 -7.33 17.66
CA MET A 480 -21.45 -6.45 18.80
C MET A 480 -21.14 -5.01 18.44
N ARG A 481 -21.92 -4.06 18.96
CA ARG A 481 -21.59 -2.63 18.87
C ARG A 481 -21.78 -1.98 20.23
N PHE A 482 -20.86 -1.07 20.53
CA PHE A 482 -20.78 -0.35 21.77
C PHE A 482 -20.63 1.14 21.54
N THR A 483 -21.13 1.93 22.48
CA THR A 483 -20.95 3.37 22.57
C THR A 483 -19.96 3.71 23.68
N LYS A 484 -19.03 4.64 23.44
CA LYS A 484 -18.02 5.06 24.42
C LYS A 484 -18.70 5.73 25.62
N LEU A 485 -18.39 5.27 26.82
CA LEU A 485 -18.76 5.95 28.06
C LEU A 485 -17.78 7.10 28.30
N ARG A 486 -18.32 8.27 28.64
CA ARG A 486 -17.55 9.49 28.87
C ARG A 486 -16.65 9.40 30.09
#